data_AF-A0A7C5IW33-F1
#
_entry.id   AF-A0A7C5IW33-F1
#
_cell.length_a   1.000
_cell.length_b   1.000
_cell.length_c   1.000
_cell.angle_alpha   90.00
_cell.angle_beta   90.00
_cell.angle_gamma   90.00
#
_symmetry.space_group_name_H-M   'P 1'
#
loop_
_entity.id
_entity.type
_entity.pdbx_description
1 polymer ?
#
loop_
_entity_poly.entity_id
_entity_poly.type
_entity_poly.pdbx_seq_one_letter_code
_entity_poly.pdbx_strand_id
1 'polypeptide(L)'
;MADSDETKRPGKSPQRPETGALASRIQRARKERPGKAAASAMRRNELTGAGRAFRMASEFVAAVIVATALGMALDAIFGTQPIFMIVLLLLGFAAGVLNVTRAAAEMNANAPKPDPDKLVPVDQDDDDD
;
A
#
# COMPACT_ATOMS: atom_id res chain seq x y z
N MET A 1 -79.28 23.09 4.14
CA MET A 1 -77.93 23.17 3.54
C MET A 1 -76.94 23.34 4.67
N ALA A 2 -76.36 22.28 5.22
CA ALA A 2 -75.33 21.39 4.67
C ALA A 2 -73.93 21.81 5.18
N ASP A 3 -73.34 20.85 5.88
CA ASP A 3 -72.03 20.74 6.51
C ASP A 3 -70.88 20.64 5.48
N SER A 4 -69.63 20.62 5.98
CA SER A 4 -68.37 20.04 5.42
C SER A 4 -67.18 20.99 5.28
N ASP A 5 -66.33 20.97 6.30
CA ASP A 5 -64.92 20.49 6.31
C ASP A 5 -63.90 20.82 5.19
N GLU A 6 -62.64 20.88 5.65
CA GLU A 6 -61.41 20.44 4.96
C GLU A 6 -60.52 21.44 4.17
N THR A 7 -59.50 21.95 4.89
CA THR A 7 -58.07 22.08 4.50
C THR A 7 -57.58 22.99 3.36
N LYS A 8 -56.71 23.95 3.71
CA LYS A 8 -55.42 24.14 3.01
C LYS A 8 -54.38 24.83 3.89
N ARG A 9 -53.37 24.05 4.30
CA ARG A 9 -52.23 24.47 5.14
C ARG A 9 -51.35 25.51 4.42
N PRO A 10 -50.71 26.46 5.13
CA PRO A 10 -49.79 27.42 4.52
C PRO A 10 -48.48 26.73 4.12
N GLY A 11 -48.22 26.66 2.82
CA GLY A 11 -46.93 26.23 2.27
C GLY A 11 -45.84 27.26 2.59
N LYS A 12 -45.14 27.09 3.70
CA LYS A 12 -43.94 27.86 4.05
C LYS A 12 -42.71 26.97 3.90
N SER A 13 -41.93 27.18 2.85
CA SER A 13 -40.55 26.66 2.76
C SER A 13 -39.69 27.52 1.83
N PRO A 14 -39.16 28.67 2.29
CA PRO A 14 -38.00 29.29 1.67
C PRO A 14 -36.72 28.63 2.23
N GLN A 15 -36.45 27.37 1.86
CA GLN A 15 -35.12 26.78 2.07
C GLN A 15 -34.16 27.39 1.05
N ARG A 16 -33.48 28.50 1.36
CA ARG A 16 -32.47 29.07 0.45
C ARG A 16 -31.29 29.89 1.02
N PRO A 17 -30.94 29.80 2.32
CA PRO A 17 -29.57 30.15 2.76
C PRO A 17 -28.68 28.90 2.97
N GLU A 18 -29.27 27.80 3.45
CA GLU A 18 -28.57 26.59 3.92
C GLU A 18 -27.88 25.81 2.80
N THR A 19 -28.51 25.73 1.62
CA THR A 19 -27.96 25.00 0.46
C THR A 19 -26.73 25.69 -0.13
N GLY A 20 -26.69 27.02 -0.09
CA GLY A 20 -25.54 27.81 -0.54
C GLY A 20 -24.34 27.68 0.41
N ALA A 21 -24.59 27.63 1.72
CA ALA A 21 -23.55 27.39 2.72
C ALA A 21 -22.99 25.97 2.63
N LEU A 22 -23.85 24.95 2.46
CA LEU A 22 -23.41 23.57 2.22
C LEU A 22 -22.64 23.43 0.91
N ALA A 23 -23.14 24.02 -0.19
CA ALA A 23 -22.45 23.99 -1.48
C ALA A 23 -21.07 24.64 -1.39
N SER A 24 -20.96 25.76 -0.67
CA SER A 24 -19.70 26.47 -0.43
C SER A 24 -18.73 25.64 0.42
N ARG A 25 -19.21 24.95 1.46
CA ARG A 25 -18.42 24.03 2.30
C ARG A 25 -17.97 22.79 1.52
N ILE A 26 -18.85 22.20 0.70
CA ILE A 26 -18.53 21.08 -0.19
C ILE A 26 -17.50 21.52 -1.25
N GLN A 27 -17.61 22.73 -1.79
CA GLN A 27 -16.69 23.25 -2.79
C GLN A 27 -15.32 23.60 -2.19
N ARG A 28 -15.25 24.15 -0.97
CA ARG A 28 -14.00 24.32 -0.21
C ARG A 28 -13.36 22.97 0.08
N ALA A 29 -14.13 22.02 0.61
CA ALA A 29 -13.67 20.66 0.84
C ALA A 29 -13.24 19.97 -0.47
N ARG A 30 -13.85 20.29 -1.64
CA ARG A 30 -13.42 19.78 -2.95
C ARG A 30 -12.18 20.46 -3.51
N LYS A 31 -11.99 21.76 -3.26
CA LYS A 31 -10.75 22.48 -3.61
C LYS A 31 -9.57 22.08 -2.74
N GLU A 32 -9.84 21.73 -1.49
CA GLU A 32 -8.86 21.21 -0.52
C GLU A 32 -8.71 19.69 -0.60
N ARG A 33 -9.56 18.98 -1.37
CA ARG A 33 -9.52 17.52 -1.45
C ARG A 33 -8.27 17.07 -2.18
N PRO A 34 -7.37 16.34 -1.50
CA PRO A 34 -6.19 15.77 -2.11
C PRO A 34 -6.51 14.65 -3.11
N GLY A 35 -7.78 14.29 -3.37
CA GLY A 35 -8.18 13.07 -4.08
C GLY A 35 -7.51 12.76 -5.43
N LYS A 36 -7.29 13.75 -6.32
CA LYS A 36 -6.56 13.51 -7.58
C LYS A 36 -5.04 13.40 -7.36
N ALA A 37 -4.48 14.23 -6.49
CA ALA A 37 -3.06 14.20 -6.16
C ALA A 37 -2.70 12.95 -5.33
N ALA A 38 -3.56 12.55 -4.40
CA ALA A 38 -3.50 11.33 -3.59
C ALA A 38 -3.71 10.09 -4.44
N ALA A 39 -4.67 10.05 -5.37
CA ALA A 39 -4.81 8.92 -6.30
C ALA A 39 -3.61 8.80 -7.26
N SER A 40 -3.01 9.94 -7.66
CA SER A 40 -1.80 9.94 -8.49
C SER A 40 -0.53 9.59 -7.69
N ALA A 41 -0.46 9.98 -6.42
CA ALA A 41 0.60 9.61 -5.49
C ALA A 41 0.51 8.12 -5.13
N MET A 42 -0.70 7.60 -4.89
CA MET A 42 -0.95 6.18 -4.63
C MET A 42 -0.58 5.32 -5.83
N ARG A 43 -1.02 5.70 -7.04
CA ARG A 43 -0.58 5.00 -8.26
C ARG A 43 0.94 5.06 -8.48
N ARG A 44 1.58 6.20 -8.23
CA ARG A 44 3.06 6.28 -8.31
C ARG A 44 3.74 5.42 -7.25
N ASN A 45 3.19 5.32 -6.04
CA ASN A 45 3.70 4.50 -4.96
C ASN A 45 3.53 2.99 -5.28
N GLU A 46 2.40 2.59 -5.84
CA GLU A 46 2.16 1.22 -6.33
C GLU A 46 3.09 0.86 -7.48
N LEU A 47 3.25 1.73 -8.47
CA LEU A 47 4.18 1.54 -9.60
C LEU A 47 5.63 1.40 -9.13
N THR A 48 6.03 2.18 -8.11
CA THR A 48 7.38 2.07 -7.52
C THR A 48 7.54 0.85 -6.61
N GLY A 49 6.48 0.41 -5.93
CA GLY A 49 6.48 -0.83 -5.14
C GLY A 49 6.61 -2.08 -6.02
N ALA A 50 5.83 -2.17 -7.09
CA ALA A 50 5.85 -3.29 -8.03
C ALA A 50 7.20 -3.42 -8.76
N GLY A 51 7.77 -2.30 -9.24
CA GLY A 51 9.08 -2.31 -9.90
C GLY A 51 10.21 -2.75 -8.97
N ARG A 52 10.17 -2.35 -7.69
CA ARG A 52 11.12 -2.81 -6.67
C ARG A 52 10.96 -4.29 -6.37
N ALA A 53 9.74 -4.78 -6.19
CA ALA A 53 9.47 -6.20 -5.96
C ALA A 53 9.96 -7.07 -7.13
N PHE A 54 9.73 -6.62 -8.37
CA PHE A 54 10.23 -7.33 -9.55
C PHE A 54 11.77 -7.37 -9.60
N ARG A 55 12.44 -6.26 -9.28
CA ARG A 55 13.90 -6.22 -9.19
C ARG A 55 14.42 -7.22 -8.16
N MET A 56 13.86 -7.24 -6.96
CA MET A 56 14.22 -8.19 -5.90
C MET A 56 14.05 -9.64 -6.35
N ALA A 57 12.91 -9.94 -7.01
CA ALA A 57 12.67 -11.26 -7.58
C ALA A 57 13.69 -11.62 -8.65
N SER A 58 14.04 -10.68 -9.54
CA SER A 58 15.05 -10.90 -10.59
C SER A 58 16.45 -11.12 -10.01
N GLU A 59 16.84 -10.38 -8.97
CA GLU A 59 18.13 -10.55 -8.29
C GLU A 59 18.19 -11.92 -7.58
N PHE A 60 17.10 -12.35 -6.95
CA PHE A 60 16.98 -13.66 -6.34
C PHE A 60 17.09 -14.80 -7.38
N VAL A 61 16.32 -14.72 -8.46
CA VAL A 61 16.33 -15.72 -9.53
C VAL A 61 17.71 -15.78 -10.20
N ALA A 62 18.35 -14.63 -10.43
CA ALA A 62 19.71 -14.58 -10.96
C ALA A 62 20.71 -15.30 -10.05
N ALA A 63 20.63 -15.10 -8.72
CA ALA A 63 21.50 -15.79 -7.76
C ALA A 63 21.32 -17.31 -7.83
N VAL A 64 20.08 -17.80 -7.91
CA VAL A 64 19.77 -19.23 -8.03
C VAL A 64 20.32 -19.81 -9.35
N ILE A 65 20.10 -19.13 -10.47
CA ILE A 65 20.59 -19.58 -11.79
C ILE A 65 22.11 -19.65 -11.80
N VAL A 66 22.79 -18.61 -11.31
CA VAL A 66 24.26 -18.55 -11.26
C VAL A 66 24.81 -19.65 -10.36
N ALA A 67 24.24 -19.83 -9.16
CA ALA A 67 24.65 -20.88 -8.23
C ALA A 67 24.47 -22.28 -8.82
N THR A 68 23.34 -22.54 -9.47
CA THR A 68 23.06 -23.83 -10.11
C THR A 68 24.01 -24.09 -11.28
N ALA A 69 24.23 -23.10 -12.14
CA ALA A 69 25.14 -23.21 -13.28
C ALA A 69 26.58 -23.47 -12.83
N LEU A 70 27.07 -22.73 -11.82
CA LEU A 70 28.39 -22.96 -11.23
C LEU A 70 28.48 -24.33 -10.54
N GLY A 71 27.45 -24.71 -9.81
CA GLY A 71 27.33 -26.02 -9.17
C GLY A 71 27.48 -27.17 -10.16
N MET A 72 26.70 -27.15 -11.23
CA MET A 72 26.76 -28.17 -12.27
C MET A 72 28.11 -28.19 -13.00
N ALA A 73 28.70 -27.01 -13.26
CA ALA A 73 30.02 -26.93 -13.88
C ALA A 73 31.10 -27.56 -12.99
N LEU A 74 31.08 -27.29 -11.69
CA LEU A 74 32.01 -27.89 -10.73
C LEU A 74 31.78 -29.40 -10.60
N ASP A 75 30.53 -29.84 -10.43
CA ASP A 75 30.24 -31.27 -10.34
C ASP A 75 30.72 -32.03 -11.59
N ALA A 76 30.58 -31.43 -12.78
CA ALA A 76 31.07 -32.02 -14.03
C ALA A 76 32.60 -32.09 -14.13
N ILE A 77 33.32 -31.09 -13.63
CA ILE A 77 34.80 -31.05 -13.68
C ILE A 77 35.41 -32.04 -12.67
N PHE A 78 34.86 -32.08 -11.46
CA PHE A 78 35.39 -32.91 -10.37
C PHE A 78 34.82 -34.33 -10.37
N GLY A 79 33.85 -34.64 -11.25
CA GLY A 79 33.20 -35.95 -11.32
C GLY A 79 32.44 -36.30 -10.05
N THR A 80 32.06 -35.29 -9.27
CA THR A 80 31.31 -35.50 -8.03
C THR A 80 29.85 -35.80 -8.36
N GLN A 81 29.20 -36.56 -7.49
CA GLN A 81 27.75 -36.53 -7.35
C GLN A 81 27.29 -35.08 -7.10
N PRO A 82 25.99 -34.70 -7.26
CA PRO A 82 25.52 -33.30 -7.28
C PRO A 82 25.65 -32.56 -5.93
N ILE A 83 26.84 -32.59 -5.33
CA ILE A 83 27.20 -32.11 -4.00
C ILE A 83 27.58 -30.64 -4.13
N PHE A 84 28.41 -30.25 -5.10
CA PHE A 84 28.73 -28.84 -5.31
C PHE A 84 27.48 -28.07 -5.74
N MET A 85 26.62 -28.67 -6.56
CA MET A 85 25.33 -28.07 -6.89
C MET A 85 24.47 -27.86 -5.65
N ILE A 86 24.35 -28.82 -4.73
CA ILE A 86 23.55 -28.62 -3.50
C ILE A 86 24.17 -27.52 -2.64
N VAL A 87 25.46 -27.58 -2.39
CA VAL A 87 26.16 -26.61 -1.52
C VAL A 87 26.09 -25.20 -2.10
N LEU A 88 26.37 -25.03 -3.39
CA LEU A 88 26.31 -23.73 -4.04
C LEU A 88 24.87 -23.23 -4.17
N LEU A 89 23.89 -24.10 -4.42
CA LEU A 89 22.49 -23.71 -4.44
C LEU A 89 22.04 -23.16 -3.08
N LEU A 90 22.40 -23.82 -1.98
CA LEU A 90 22.11 -23.35 -0.63
C LEU A 90 22.79 -22.00 -0.36
N LEU A 91 24.05 -21.85 -0.76
CA LEU A 91 24.79 -20.60 -0.60
C LEU A 91 24.18 -19.46 -1.45
N GLY A 92 23.82 -19.73 -2.70
CA GLY A 92 23.18 -18.78 -3.61
C GLY A 92 21.78 -18.39 -3.14
N PHE A 93 21.02 -19.34 -2.61
CA PHE A 93 19.73 -19.08 -1.98
C PHE A 93 19.88 -18.19 -0.75
N ALA A 94 20.82 -18.50 0.15
CA ALA A 94 21.10 -17.68 1.32
C ALA A 94 21.50 -16.26 0.91
N ALA A 95 22.38 -16.11 -0.08
CA ALA A 95 22.75 -14.81 -0.63
C ALA A 95 21.55 -14.06 -1.23
N GLY A 96 20.66 -14.75 -1.96
CA GLY A 96 19.44 -14.19 -2.50
C GLY A 96 18.49 -13.68 -1.41
N VAL A 97 18.25 -14.48 -0.36
CA VAL A 97 17.43 -14.07 0.79
C VAL A 97 18.04 -12.88 1.53
N LEU A 98 19.35 -12.90 1.74
CA LEU A 98 20.08 -11.78 2.37
C LEU A 98 19.94 -10.49 1.55
N ASN A 99 20.01 -10.56 0.22
CA ASN A 99 19.81 -9.39 -0.65
C ASN A 99 18.38 -8.84 -0.53
N VAL A 100 17.37 -9.70 -0.56
CA VAL A 100 15.96 -9.28 -0.45
C VAL A 100 15.67 -8.66 0.91
N THR A 101 16.11 -9.31 1.98
CA THR A 101 15.91 -8.81 3.36
C THR A 101 16.60 -7.48 3.59
N ARG A 102 17.83 -7.31 3.06
CA ARG A 102 18.56 -6.03 3.13
C ARG A 102 17.80 -4.92 2.42
N ALA A 103 17.35 -5.16 1.20
CA ALA A 103 16.67 -4.14 0.43
C ALA A 103 15.26 -3.83 1.00
N ALA A 104 14.59 -4.82 1.63
CA ALA A 104 13.38 -4.57 2.41
C ALA A 104 13.65 -3.71 3.67
N ALA A 105 14.76 -3.97 4.37
CA ALA A 105 15.16 -3.16 5.53
C ALA A 105 15.46 -1.70 5.12
N GLU A 106 16.15 -1.50 3.99
CA GLU A 106 16.40 -0.16 3.42
C GLU A 106 15.10 0.56 3.04
N MET A 107 14.08 -0.16 2.54
CA MET A 107 12.78 0.42 2.26
C MET A 107 12.06 0.87 3.53
N ASN A 108 12.10 0.07 4.60
CA ASN A 108 11.50 0.42 5.88
C ASN A 108 12.22 1.59 6.56
N ALA A 109 13.56 1.63 6.49
CA ALA A 109 14.35 2.72 7.06
C ALA A 109 14.08 4.08 6.37
N ASN A 110 13.75 4.04 5.07
CA ASN A 110 13.43 5.23 4.28
C ASN A 110 11.93 5.57 4.24
N ALA A 111 11.09 4.81 4.96
CA ALA A 111 9.66 5.12 5.06
C ALA A 111 9.45 6.39 5.90
N PRO A 112 8.63 7.36 5.46
CA PRO A 112 8.29 8.53 6.25
C PRO A 112 7.74 8.10 7.60
N LYS A 113 8.30 8.63 8.70
CA LYS A 113 7.77 8.39 10.05
C LYS A 113 6.31 8.88 10.09
N PRO A 114 5.38 8.13 10.73
CA PRO A 114 4.02 8.60 10.93
C PRO A 114 4.05 9.96 11.61
N ASP A 115 3.33 10.92 11.02
CA ASP A 115 3.20 12.27 11.54
C ASP A 115 2.45 12.19 12.88
N PRO A 116 3.07 12.53 14.04
CA PRO A 116 2.44 12.37 15.34
C PRO A 116 1.15 13.18 15.47
N ASP A 117 1.05 14.29 14.72
CA ASP A 117 -0.14 15.16 14.69
C ASP A 117 -1.32 14.53 13.94
N LYS A 118 -1.11 13.40 13.25
CA LYS A 118 -2.16 12.63 12.52
C LYS A 118 -2.47 11.28 13.16
N LEU A 119 -1.86 10.97 14.30
CA LEU A 119 -2.25 9.82 15.10
C LEU A 119 -3.61 10.16 15.74
N VAL A 120 -4.67 9.48 15.29
CA VAL A 120 -5.96 9.53 16.00
C VAL A 120 -5.72 8.90 17.38
N PRO A 121 -6.11 9.56 18.48
CA PRO A 121 -6.06 8.94 19.80
C PRO A 121 -6.71 7.57 19.72
N VAL A 122 -5.98 6.54 20.16
CA VAL A 122 -6.59 5.24 20.37
C VAL A 122 -7.45 5.44 21.61
N ASP A 123 -8.76 5.56 21.41
CA ASP A 123 -9.72 5.65 22.51
C ASP A 123 -9.49 4.42 23.39
N GLN A 124 -8.93 4.63 24.58
CA GLN A 124 -8.80 3.60 25.64
C GLN A 124 -10.10 3.55 26.41
N ASP A 125 -11.20 3.29 25.70
CA ASP A 125 -12.51 3.07 26.29
C ASP A 125 -12.91 1.67 25.82
N ASP A 126 -12.81 0.64 26.68
CA ASP A 126 -13.54 -0.66 26.60
C ASP A 126 -13.03 -1.76 27.57
N ASP A 127 -12.05 -1.53 28.44
CA ASP A 127 -11.53 -2.56 29.38
C ASP A 127 -12.11 -2.50 30.83
N ASP A 128 -13.21 -1.77 31.05
CA ASP A 128 -13.95 -1.74 32.32
C ASP A 128 -15.36 -2.36 32.14
N ASP A 129 -15.47 -3.69 32.16
CA ASP A 129 -16.73 -4.43 32.43
C ASP A 129 -16.47 -5.78 33.12
#